data_AF-A0A178MWZ9-F1
#
_entry.id   AF-A0A178MWZ9-F1
#
_cell.length_a   1.000
_cell.length_b   1.000
_cell.length_c   1.000
_cell.angle_alpha   90.00
_cell.angle_beta   90.00
_cell.angle_gamma   90.00
#
_symmetry.space_group_name_H-M   'P 1'
#
loop_
_entity.id
_entity.type
_entity.pdbx_description
1 polymer ?
#
loop_
_entity_poly.entity_id
_entity_poly.type
_entity_poly.pdbx_seq_one_letter_code
_entity_poly.pdbx_strand_id
1 'polypeptide(L)' 'MGSVLIRNLDDSIIDSFRTKAELNGRSLESELRDALRQTAPLSPEQKREILGRVKITLPPGSPDPTDLIRQERDRR' A
#
# COMPACT_ATOMS: atom_id res chain seq x y z
N MET A 1 21.57 4.68 3.61
CA MET A 1 21.48 5.48 2.37
C MET A 1 21.92 4.60 1.22
N GLY A 2 21.10 4.50 0.17
CA GLY A 2 21.46 3.82 -1.08
C GLY A 2 21.09 4.73 -2.24
N SER A 3 21.87 4.70 -3.32
CA SER A 3 21.60 5.44 -4.55
C SER A 3 21.23 4.45 -5.66
N VAL A 4 20.23 4.80 -6.46
CA VAL A 4 19.80 4.02 -7.62
C VAL A 4 19.95 4.90 -8.86
N LEU A 5 20.70 4.42 -9.84
CA LEU A 5 20.86 5.07 -11.14
C LEU A 5 19.94 4.39 -12.15
N ILE A 6 18.94 5.12 -12.64
CA ILE A 6 18.05 4.66 -13.71
C ILE A 6 18.62 5.22 -15.02
N ARG A 7 19.09 4.34 -15.91
CA ARG A 7 19.65 4.72 -17.22
C ARG A 7 18.59 4.52 -18.31
N ASN A 8 18.72 5.27 -19.41
CA ASN A 8 17.83 5.22 -20.57
C ASN A 8 16.35 5.42 -20.19
N LEU A 9 16.09 6.35 -19.26
CA LEU A 9 14.72 6.77 -18.97
C LEU A 9 14.25 7.68 -20.11
N ASP A 10 13.01 7.47 -20.55
CA ASP A 10 12.41 8.30 -21.59
C ASP A 10 12.32 9.76 -21.12
N ASP A 11 12.78 10.68 -21.97
CA ASP A 11 12.80 12.12 -21.63
C ASP A 11 11.38 12.67 -21.38
N SER A 12 10.35 12.08 -22.00
CA SER A 12 8.95 12.45 -21.74
C SER A 12 8.51 12.16 -20.31
N ILE A 13 9.05 11.10 -19.70
CA ILE A 13 8.78 10.75 -18.30
C ILE A 13 9.49 11.75 -17.40
N ILE A 14 10.73 12.10 -17.70
CA ILE A 14 11.50 13.09 -16.93
C ILE A 14 10.77 14.44 -16.92
N ASP A 15 10.27 14.87 -18.07
CA ASP A 15 9.56 16.13 -18.21
C ASP A 15 8.23 16.13 -17.43
N SER A 16 7.45 15.06 -17.54
CA SER A 16 6.20 14.90 -16.78
C SER A 16 6.42 14.98 -15.27
N PHE A 17 7.46 14.32 -14.75
CA PHE A 17 7.80 14.38 -13.33
C PHE A 17 8.39 15.72 -12.91
N ARG A 18 9.08 16.43 -13.80
CA ARG A 18 9.56 17.80 -13.55
C ARG A 18 8.39 18.76 -13.39
N THR A 19 7.43 18.76 -14.32
CA THR A 19 6.22 19.58 -14.20
C THR A 19 5.47 19.26 -12.90
N LYS A 20 5.34 17.98 -12.56
CA LYS A 20 4.68 17.56 -11.31
C LYS A 20 5.43 18.04 -10.06
N ALA A 21 6.76 17.99 -10.07
CA ALA A 21 7.59 18.49 -8.98
C ALA A 21 7.45 20.01 -8.79
N GLU A 22 7.41 20.77 -9.90
CA GLU A 22 7.18 22.22 -9.89
C GLU A 22 5.79 22.57 -9.33
N LEU A 23 4.75 21.87 -9.77
CA LEU A 23 3.38 22.03 -9.24
C LEU A 23 3.28 21.75 -7.75
N ASN A 24 4.03 20.75 -7.26
CA ASN A 24 4.07 20.39 -5.85
C ASN A 24 5.05 21.24 -5.01
N GLY A 25 5.82 22.14 -5.64
CA GLY A 25 6.84 22.96 -4.98
C GLY A 25 7.98 22.13 -4.38
N ARG A 26 8.33 20.99 -4.99
CA ARG A 26 9.35 20.04 -4.53
C ARG A 26 10.43 19.82 -5.57
N SER A 27 11.57 19.28 -5.16
CA SER A 27 12.60 18.85 -6.11
C SER A 27 12.18 17.59 -6.87
N LEU A 28 12.67 17.43 -8.11
CA LEU A 28 12.42 16.24 -8.92
C LEU A 28 12.79 14.94 -8.18
N GLU A 29 13.92 14.93 -7.47
CA GLU A 29 14.33 13.79 -6.66
C GLU A 29 13.33 13.48 -5.55
N SER A 30 12.77 14.51 -4.90
CA SER A 30 11.78 14.30 -3.82
C SER A 30 10.47 13.76 -4.37
N GLU A 31 10.02 14.27 -5.52
CA GLU A 31 8.82 13.76 -6.20
C GLU A 31 8.99 12.30 -6.64
N LEU A 32 10.14 11.96 -7.24
CA LEU A 32 10.47 10.59 -7.61
C LEU A 32 10.57 9.67 -6.38
N ARG A 33 11.18 10.15 -5.29
CA ARG A 33 11.28 9.40 -4.04
C ARG A 33 9.91 9.12 -3.45
N ASP A 34 8.99 10.10 -3.47
CA ASP A 34 7.63 9.90 -2.97
C ASP A 34 6.82 8.99 -3.89
N ALA A 35 6.96 9.11 -5.21
CA ALA A 35 6.34 8.19 -6.16
C ALA A 35 6.82 6.74 -5.95
N LEU A 36 8.12 6.54 -5.72
CA LEU A 36 8.69 5.23 -5.37
C LEU A 36 8.20 4.72 -4.02
N ARG A 37 8.01 5.59 -3.01
CA ARG A 37 7.44 5.20 -1.71
C ARG A 37 5.98 4.79 -1.82
N GLN A 38 5.19 5.47 -2.63
CA GLN A 38 3.77 5.16 -2.81
C GLN A 38 3.56 3.84 -3.57
N THR A 39 4.46 3.53 -4.50
CA THR A 39 4.42 2.30 -5.30
C THR A 39 5.20 1.15 -4.68
N ALA A 40 6.04 1.42 -3.67
CA ALA A 40 6.78 0.39 -2.98
C ALA A 40 5.82 -0.66 -2.40
N PRO A 41 6.05 -1.96 -2.69
CA PRO A 41 5.21 -3.00 -2.13
C PRO A 41 5.31 -2.96 -0.61
N LEU A 42 4.15 -2.89 0.05
CA LEU A 42 4.06 -2.93 1.51
C LEU A 42 4.84 -4.12 2.04
N SER A 43 5.73 -3.86 3.00
CA SER A 43 6.43 -4.95 3.69
C SER A 43 5.41 -5.86 4.39
N PRO A 44 5.73 -7.14 4.65
CA PRO A 44 4.85 -8.03 5.40
C PRO A 44 4.37 -7.44 6.74
N GLU A 45 5.21 -6.60 7.36
CA GLU A 45 4.90 -5.90 8.61
C GLU A 45 3.88 -4.77 8.39
N GLN A 46 4.05 -3.97 7.33
CA GLN A 46 3.08 -2.92 6.96
C GLN A 46 1.74 -3.52 6.54
N LYS A 47 1.74 -4.66 5.85
CA LYS A 47 0.50 -5.42 5.53
C LYS A 47 -0.20 -5.89 6.81
N ARG A 48 0.55 -6.41 7.79
CA ARG A 48 0.00 -6.82 9.10
C ARG A 48 -0.59 -5.64 9.86
N GLU A 49 0.05 -4.48 9.83
CA GLU A 49 -0.46 -3.27 10.49
C GLU A 49 -1.78 -2.79 9.86
N ILE A 50 -1.88 -2.81 8.53
CA ILE A 50 -3.12 -2.49 7.82
C ILE A 50 -4.24 -3.49 8.21
N LEU A 51 -3.95 -4.79 8.22
CA LEU A 51 -4.92 -5.80 8.70
C LEU A 51 -5.33 -5.59 10.16
N GLY A 52 -4.39 -5.15 11.02
CA GLY A 52 -4.67 -4.81 12.41
C GLY A 52 -5.65 -3.66 12.56
N ARG A 53 -5.55 -2.64 11.70
CA ARG A 53 -6.47 -1.48 11.66
C ARG A 53 -7.83 -1.82 11.05
N VAL A 54 -7.88 -2.78 10.13
CA VAL A 54 -9.11 -3.26 9.48
C VAL A 54 -9.76 -4.41 10.26
N LYS A 55 -9.34 -4.66 11.51
CA LYS A 55 -10.10 -5.56 12.40
C LYS A 55 -11.51 -5.00 12.59
N ILE A 56 -12.46 -5.58 11.88
CA ILE A 56 -13.88 -5.38 12.10
C ILE A 56 -14.17 -5.94 13.48
N THR A 57 -14.40 -5.06 14.45
CA THR A 57 -14.95 -5.45 15.74
C THR A 57 -16.38 -5.90 15.48
N LEU A 58 -16.64 -7.21 15.57
CA LEU A 58 -17.99 -7.71 15.51
C LEU A 58 -18.80 -7.10 16.69
N PRO A 59 -20.06 -6.71 16.47
CA PRO A 59 -20.89 -6.19 17.54
C PRO A 59 -21.02 -7.24 18.67
N PRO A 60 -21.10 -6.79 19.93
CA PRO A 60 -21.27 -7.70 21.06
C PRO A 60 -22.51 -8.57 20.87
N GLY A 61 -22.38 -9.89 21.09
CA GLY A 61 -23.44 -10.87 20.86
C GLY A 61 -23.44 -11.49 19.46
N SER A 62 -22.46 -11.18 18.62
CA SER A 62 -22.27 -11.91 17.37
C SER A 62 -21.96 -13.39 17.64
N PRO A 63 -22.59 -14.34 16.92
CA PRO A 63 -22.32 -15.75 17.07
C PRO A 63 -20.86 -16.07 16.73
N ASP A 64 -20.27 -17.02 17.46
CA ASP A 64 -18.92 -17.45 17.17
C ASP A 64 -18.85 -18.03 15.74
N PRO A 65 -17.97 -17.53 14.87
CA PRO A 65 -17.87 -18.00 13.48
C PRO A 65 -17.57 -19.50 13.39
N THR A 66 -16.86 -20.08 14.36
CA THR A 66 -16.56 -21.50 14.39
C THR A 66 -17.82 -22.33 14.56
N ASP A 67 -18.76 -21.87 15.37
CA ASP A 67 -20.03 -22.59 15.59
C ASP A 67 -20.91 -22.55 14.35
N LEU A 68 -20.91 -21.42 13.62
CA LEU A 68 -21.60 -21.33 12.32
C LEU A 68 -20.99 -22.28 11.27
N ILE A 69 -19.65 -22.35 11.21
CA ILE A 69 -18.94 -23.24 10.26
C ILE A 69 -19.22 -24.71 10.60
N ARG A 70 -19.25 -25.08 11.88
CA ARG A 70 -19.58 -26.44 12.32
C ARG A 70 -21.01 -26.83 11.96
N GLN A 71 -21.99 -25.97 12.27
CA GLN A 71 -23.39 -26.21 11.92
C GLN A 71 -23.56 -26.49 10.43
N GLU A 72 -22.87 -25.73 9.57
CA GLU A 72 -23.03 -25.87 8.13
C GLU A 72 -22.22 -27.02 7.53
N ARG A 73 -21.11 -27.40 8.16
CA ARG A 73 -20.40 -28.63 7.84
C ARG A 73 -21.23 -29.86 8.18
N ASP A 74 -21.83 -29.87 9.37
CA ASP A 74 -22.57 -31.03 9.88
C ASP A 74 -23.96 -31.17 9.20
N ARG A 75 -24.38 -30.17 8.40
CA ARG A 75 -25.60 -30.19 7.57
C ARG A 75 -25.39 -30.83 6.18
N ARG A 76 -24.14 -30.96 5.72
CA ARG A 76 -23.79 -31.59 4.42
C ARG A 76 -23.47 -33.06 4.58
#